data_AF-A0A518BA75-F1
#
_entry.id   AF-A0A518BA75-F1
#
_cell.length_a   1.000
_cell.length_b   1.000
_cell.length_c   1.000
_cell.angle_alpha   90.00
_cell.angle_beta   90.00
_cell.angle_gamma   90.00
#
_symmetry.space_group_name_H-M   'P 1'
#
loop_
_entity.id
_entity.type
_entity.pdbx_description
1 polymer ?
#
loop_
_entity_poly.entity_id
_entity_poly.type
_entity_poly.pdbx_seq_one_letter_code
_entity_poly.pdbx_strand_id
1 'polypeptide(L)'
;MNDGASAKTLERPKRGRGRFAWVAFCLALAGSLFFAGMRSPQPTSANHAASLAVAAVTPEKLPTKAIEEVALGDRVVGTNPDRSEVEPTAEPDAKTWRHVTLWMTKADGGRLDIELLRPLAWLEAQEATVGDTIHLDLEEMGAHGPAVITAIAPCPEIEPGDGNVVTGRFIHQAAGNIVDLRLANQPEATGVTDNHRYWSVDRNPFIPAGKLRVGETLDTLHGRTTVASITPRSSTEAVYNLEVHNEHVYRVGTVGTLVHNNYVRDAAHNAANYEGLKDQLRRGEDFVHGEELLEEALHGTAIPMIGAGTSRTLRDAQRLADTYGGNAADWAKVGGSSRTLYDGRKVEIHWCQNLLTGLRVEFKTKIQ
;
A
#
# COMPACT_ATOMS: atom_id res chain seq x y z
N MET A 1 -62.85 14.89 49.19
CA MET A 1 -61.74 13.95 48.91
C MET A 1 -60.50 14.61 49.49
N ASN A 2 -60.41 14.73 50.82
CA ASN A 2 -59.61 13.88 51.73
C ASN A 2 -58.22 13.55 51.17
N ASP A 3 -57.10 13.68 51.86
CA ASP A 3 -56.67 14.36 53.09
C ASP A 3 -55.18 14.00 53.22
N GLY A 4 -54.38 14.81 53.93
CA GLY A 4 -53.28 14.26 54.73
C GLY A 4 -51.86 14.30 54.17
N ALA A 5 -51.13 15.31 54.62
CA ALA A 5 -49.68 15.31 54.74
C ALA A 5 -49.17 14.30 55.79
N SER A 6 -47.92 13.82 55.68
CA SER A 6 -46.88 13.98 56.71
C SER A 6 -45.63 13.14 56.41
N ALA A 7 -44.47 13.77 56.56
CA ALA A 7 -43.17 13.13 56.69
C ALA A 7 -43.04 12.36 58.03
N LYS A 8 -42.15 11.34 58.08
CA LYS A 8 -41.20 11.10 59.19
C LYS A 8 -40.21 9.95 58.91
N THR A 9 -39.10 10.09 59.62
CA THR A 9 -37.74 9.54 59.50
C THR A 9 -37.54 8.19 60.23
N LEU A 10 -36.34 7.60 60.05
CA LEU A 10 -35.62 6.60 60.90
C LEU A 10 -36.13 5.14 60.76
N GLU A 11 -35.34 4.06 60.67
CA GLU A 11 -34.06 3.73 61.31
C GLU A 11 -33.43 2.45 60.66
N ARG A 12 -32.09 2.36 60.62
CA ARG A 12 -31.28 1.10 60.64
C ARG A 12 -31.03 0.72 62.13
N PRO A 13 -30.44 -0.42 62.58
CA PRO A 13 -29.56 -1.42 61.90
C PRO A 13 -29.73 -2.90 62.39
N LYS A 14 -28.88 -3.84 61.95
CA LYS A 14 -27.91 -4.54 62.84
C LYS A 14 -27.01 -5.57 62.13
N ARG A 15 -25.74 -5.53 62.56
CA ARG A 15 -24.55 -6.36 62.28
C ARG A 15 -24.51 -7.62 63.16
N GLY A 16 -23.83 -8.65 62.67
CA GLY A 16 -22.99 -9.59 63.42
C GLY A 16 -22.12 -10.34 62.40
N ARG A 17 -20.79 -10.28 62.28
CA ARG A 17 -19.59 -10.18 63.14
C ARG A 17 -19.06 -11.55 63.63
N GLY A 18 -17.94 -11.96 63.02
CA GLY A 18 -16.93 -12.89 63.55
C GLY A 18 -16.91 -14.27 62.87
N ARG A 19 -15.78 -14.96 62.64
CA ARG A 19 -14.34 -14.76 62.95
C ARG A 19 -13.54 -15.78 62.11
N PHE A 20 -12.30 -15.44 61.77
CA PHE A 20 -11.25 -16.29 61.18
C PHE A 20 -10.79 -17.43 62.12
N ALA A 21 -10.39 -18.58 61.58
CA ALA A 21 -9.16 -19.30 61.95
C ALA A 21 -8.88 -20.51 61.02
N TRP A 22 -7.65 -20.60 60.54
CA TRP A 22 -7.01 -21.73 59.84
C TRP A 22 -6.62 -22.85 60.82
N VAL A 23 -6.49 -24.10 60.34
CA VAL A 23 -5.36 -25.04 60.58
C VAL A 23 -5.57 -26.35 59.77
N ALA A 24 -4.48 -26.81 59.15
CA ALA A 24 -4.32 -28.03 58.35
C ALA A 24 -4.01 -29.28 59.21
N PHE A 25 -4.16 -30.50 58.65
CA PHE A 25 -3.09 -31.53 58.48
C PHE A 25 -3.65 -32.95 58.14
N CYS A 26 -3.36 -33.41 56.92
CA CYS A 26 -2.77 -34.68 56.45
C CYS A 26 -2.90 -36.07 57.14
N LEU A 27 -3.03 -37.10 56.26
CA LEU A 27 -2.59 -38.53 56.29
C LEU A 27 -3.45 -39.56 57.07
N ALA A 28 -3.52 -40.86 56.76
CA ALA A 28 -3.28 -41.74 55.61
C ALA A 28 -3.56 -43.21 56.07
N LEU A 29 -3.98 -44.12 55.15
CA LEU A 29 -3.84 -45.60 55.17
C LEU A 29 -4.45 -46.40 56.37
N ALA A 30 -4.85 -47.67 56.32
CA ALA A 30 -4.91 -48.74 55.33
C ALA A 30 -5.72 -49.94 55.88
N GLY A 31 -6.20 -50.79 54.97
CA GLY A 31 -6.35 -52.26 55.13
C GLY A 31 -7.60 -52.77 55.87
N SER A 32 -8.23 -53.89 55.55
CA SER A 32 -8.14 -54.89 54.47
C SER A 32 -9.11 -56.04 54.84
N LEU A 33 -9.41 -56.94 53.88
CA LEU A 33 -10.01 -58.30 54.02
C LEU A 33 -11.57 -58.35 53.94
N PHE A 34 -12.27 -59.30 53.31
CA PHE A 34 -11.97 -60.66 52.82
C PHE A 34 -12.90 -61.04 51.62
N PHE A 35 -12.48 -62.07 50.89
CA PHE A 35 -13.00 -62.68 49.65
C PHE A 35 -14.44 -63.26 49.64
N ALA A 36 -15.14 -63.06 48.52
CA ALA A 36 -15.82 -64.08 47.68
C ALA A 36 -16.22 -63.37 46.37
N GLY A 37 -15.95 -63.79 45.14
CA GLY A 37 -15.65 -65.12 44.61
C GLY A 37 -16.63 -65.40 43.46
N MET A 38 -16.36 -64.89 42.24
CA MET A 38 -16.74 -65.49 40.94
C MET A 38 -16.08 -64.70 39.79
N ARG A 39 -15.29 -65.41 38.96
CA ARG A 39 -14.54 -64.91 37.79
C ARG A 39 -15.46 -64.80 36.56
N SER A 40 -15.53 -63.61 35.96
CA SER A 40 -15.00 -63.20 34.63
C SER A 40 -15.92 -63.46 33.43
N PRO A 41 -15.98 -62.57 32.41
CA PRO A 41 -14.83 -61.86 31.84
C PRO A 41 -14.97 -60.34 31.63
N GLN A 42 -13.86 -59.64 31.78
CA GLN A 42 -13.58 -58.27 31.30
C GLN A 42 -12.90 -58.35 29.90
N PRO A 43 -12.59 -57.23 29.19
CA PRO A 43 -12.95 -55.82 29.42
C PRO A 43 -13.42 -55.10 28.13
N THR A 44 -13.92 -53.87 28.26
CA THR A 44 -13.49 -52.75 27.40
C THR A 44 -13.86 -51.44 28.07
N SER A 45 -12.83 -50.78 28.57
CA SER A 45 -12.87 -49.41 29.06
C SER A 45 -12.93 -48.45 27.87
N ALA A 46 -13.83 -47.48 27.89
CA ALA A 46 -13.70 -46.26 27.09
C ALA A 46 -14.40 -45.09 27.79
N ASN A 47 -13.71 -44.51 28.77
CA ASN A 47 -14.01 -43.17 29.27
C ASN A 47 -13.99 -42.20 28.08
N HIS A 48 -15.15 -41.65 27.72
CA HIS A 48 -15.24 -40.52 26.80
C HIS A 48 -14.87 -39.24 27.57
N ALA A 49 -13.57 -39.03 27.76
CA ALA A 49 -13.04 -37.69 27.95
C ALA A 49 -12.94 -37.07 26.56
N ALA A 50 -13.93 -36.28 26.16
CA ALA A 50 -13.86 -35.46 24.96
C ALA A 50 -12.80 -34.37 25.19
N SER A 51 -11.54 -34.71 24.87
CA SER A 51 -10.51 -33.72 24.62
C SER A 51 -10.91 -32.96 23.36
N LEU A 52 -11.31 -31.70 23.53
CA LEU A 52 -11.35 -30.74 22.43
C LEU A 52 -9.88 -30.52 22.01
N ALA A 53 -9.39 -31.40 21.15
CA ALA A 53 -8.18 -31.13 20.39
C ALA A 53 -8.48 -29.89 19.56
N VAL A 54 -7.91 -28.75 19.97
CA VAL A 54 -7.71 -27.63 19.06
C VAL A 54 -6.90 -28.21 17.92
N ALA A 55 -7.55 -28.42 16.78
CA ALA A 55 -6.85 -28.81 15.57
C ALA A 55 -5.77 -27.74 15.36
N ALA A 56 -4.51 -28.16 15.45
CA ALA A 56 -3.41 -27.31 15.05
C ALA A 56 -3.64 -27.01 13.57
N VAL A 57 -4.14 -25.81 13.28
CA VAL A 57 -4.19 -25.28 11.93
C VAL A 57 -2.75 -25.33 11.45
N THR A 58 -2.47 -26.29 10.57
CA THR A 58 -1.19 -26.30 9.88
C THR A 58 -1.19 -24.99 9.10
N PRO A 59 -0.24 -24.06 9.33
CA PRO A 59 -0.22 -22.84 8.55
C PRO A 59 -0.10 -23.26 7.09
N GLU A 60 -1.15 -22.98 6.33
CA GLU A 60 -1.20 -23.24 4.91
C GLU A 60 0.01 -22.52 4.30
N LYS A 61 0.86 -23.27 3.60
CA LYS A 61 2.10 -22.71 3.06
C LYS A 61 1.71 -21.60 2.09
N LEU A 62 2.09 -20.37 2.41
CA LEU A 62 1.83 -19.23 1.53
C LEU A 62 2.41 -19.52 0.13
N PRO A 63 1.66 -19.27 -0.95
CA PRO A 63 2.18 -19.32 -2.32
C PRO A 63 3.03 -18.07 -2.60
N THR A 64 3.95 -17.72 -1.71
CA THR A 64 4.74 -16.48 -1.76
C THR A 64 6.23 -16.79 -1.58
N LYS A 65 7.08 -16.06 -2.30
CA LYS A 65 8.55 -16.08 -2.15
C LYS A 65 8.97 -14.98 -1.17
N ALA A 66 10.19 -15.05 -0.64
CA ALA A 66 10.78 -13.91 0.06
C ALA A 66 10.94 -12.74 -0.93
N ILE A 67 10.75 -11.50 -0.51
CA ILE A 67 10.63 -10.36 -1.45
C ILE A 67 11.92 -10.14 -2.24
N GLU A 68 13.07 -10.45 -1.64
CA GLU A 68 14.40 -10.41 -2.25
C GLU A 68 14.58 -11.48 -3.35
N GLU A 69 13.82 -12.58 -3.28
CA GLU A 69 13.84 -13.69 -4.23
C GLU A 69 12.85 -13.52 -5.39
N VAL A 70 11.87 -12.60 -5.26
CA VAL A 70 10.91 -12.32 -6.32
C VAL A 70 11.62 -11.69 -7.51
N ALA A 71 11.45 -12.27 -8.70
CA ALA A 71 12.04 -11.81 -9.95
C ALA A 71 11.01 -11.15 -10.87
N LEU A 72 11.50 -10.43 -11.89
CA LEU A 72 10.62 -9.95 -12.98
C LEU A 72 10.03 -11.14 -13.74
N GLY A 73 8.74 -11.07 -14.04
CA GLY A 73 8.00 -12.16 -14.70
C GLY A 73 7.39 -13.18 -13.74
N ASP A 74 7.77 -13.17 -12.45
CA ASP A 74 7.10 -13.94 -11.40
C ASP A 74 5.65 -13.48 -11.22
N ARG A 75 4.79 -14.36 -10.67
CA ARG A 75 3.44 -13.98 -10.23
C ARG A 75 3.31 -13.80 -8.73
N VAL A 76 2.64 -12.73 -8.34
CA VAL A 76 2.27 -12.45 -6.95
C VAL A 76 0.76 -12.40 -6.78
N VAL A 77 0.28 -12.91 -5.65
CA VAL A 77 -1.16 -12.93 -5.33
C VAL A 77 -1.57 -11.56 -4.79
N GLY A 78 -2.77 -11.11 -5.14
CA GLY A 78 -3.35 -9.87 -4.64
C GLY A 78 -4.56 -9.46 -5.47
N THR A 79 -5.56 -8.88 -4.82
CA THR A 79 -6.70 -8.27 -5.50
C THR A 79 -6.93 -6.93 -4.82
N ASN A 80 -6.82 -5.84 -5.58
CA ASN A 80 -6.98 -4.50 -5.09
C ASN A 80 -8.45 -4.30 -4.67
N PRO A 81 -8.73 -3.96 -3.40
CA PRO A 81 -10.07 -3.61 -2.97
C PRO A 81 -10.55 -2.30 -3.57
N ASP A 82 -9.62 -1.38 -3.89
CA ASP A 82 -9.90 -0.19 -4.68
C ASP A 82 -9.83 -0.53 -6.17
N ARG A 83 -11.00 -0.82 -6.76
CA ARG A 83 -11.09 -1.16 -8.19
C ARG A 83 -10.83 0.02 -9.12
N SER A 84 -10.81 1.25 -8.61
CA SER A 84 -10.53 2.44 -9.43
C SER A 84 -9.05 2.58 -9.78
N GLU A 85 -8.17 1.94 -9.01
CA GLU A 85 -6.73 1.89 -9.23
C GLU A 85 -6.30 0.73 -10.13
N VAL A 86 -7.23 -0.13 -10.54
CA VAL A 86 -6.92 -1.30 -11.37
C VAL A 86 -6.82 -0.92 -12.84
N GLU A 87 -5.74 -1.35 -13.49
CA GLU A 87 -5.44 -1.04 -14.88
C GLU A 87 -5.61 -2.26 -15.80
N PRO A 88 -6.76 -2.43 -16.47
CA PRO A 88 -7.06 -3.61 -17.29
C PRO A 88 -6.32 -3.56 -18.64
N THR A 89 -5.00 -3.60 -18.58
CA THR A 89 -4.09 -3.62 -19.72
C THR A 89 -3.70 -5.06 -20.06
N ALA A 90 -3.20 -5.27 -21.27
CA ALA A 90 -2.66 -6.57 -21.65
C ALA A 90 -1.46 -6.93 -20.76
N GLU A 91 -1.33 -8.21 -20.42
CA GLU A 91 -0.16 -8.72 -19.70
C GLU A 91 1.14 -8.46 -20.49
N PRO A 92 2.29 -8.37 -19.79
CA PRO A 92 3.60 -8.30 -20.43
C PRO A 92 3.82 -9.48 -21.39
N ASP A 93 4.36 -9.19 -22.57
CA ASP A 93 4.71 -10.20 -23.58
C ASP A 93 6.22 -10.17 -23.83
N ALA A 94 6.86 -11.31 -23.58
CA ALA A 94 8.30 -11.47 -23.72
C ALA A 94 8.84 -11.11 -25.12
N LYS A 95 8.01 -11.17 -26.17
CA LYS A 95 8.39 -10.77 -27.53
C LYS A 95 8.47 -9.25 -27.69
N THR A 96 7.50 -8.55 -27.11
CA THR A 96 7.30 -7.11 -27.32
C THR A 96 7.79 -6.25 -26.16
N TRP A 97 8.28 -6.87 -25.07
CA TRP A 97 8.82 -6.20 -23.89
C TRP A 97 10.32 -6.45 -23.72
N ARG A 98 10.96 -5.62 -22.89
CA ARG A 98 12.37 -5.75 -22.51
C ARG A 98 12.53 -5.56 -21.01
N HIS A 99 13.58 -6.19 -20.48
CA HIS A 99 14.05 -5.94 -19.13
C HIS A 99 15.03 -4.76 -19.17
N VAL A 100 14.70 -3.70 -18.46
CA VAL A 100 15.49 -2.47 -18.33
C VAL A 100 16.04 -2.42 -16.92
N THR A 101 17.36 -2.31 -16.79
CA THR A 101 18.03 -2.10 -15.50
C THR A 101 18.47 -0.65 -15.42
N LEU A 102 18.15 0.00 -14.31
CA LEU A 102 18.48 1.40 -14.04
C LEU A 102 19.02 1.58 -12.63
N TRP A 103 19.68 2.70 -12.41
CA TRP A 103 19.92 3.20 -11.06
C TRP A 103 19.75 4.71 -11.00
N MET A 104 19.42 5.23 -9.82
CA MET A 104 19.39 6.67 -9.55
C MET A 104 19.88 7.00 -8.14
N THR A 105 20.21 8.27 -7.95
CA THR A 105 20.49 8.84 -6.62
C THR A 105 19.21 9.47 -6.07
N LYS A 106 18.78 9.00 -4.90
CA LYS A 106 17.66 9.56 -4.16
C LYS A 106 18.00 10.94 -3.59
N ALA A 107 16.97 11.69 -3.19
CA ALA A 107 17.14 13.02 -2.59
C ALA A 107 18.01 13.04 -1.32
N ASP A 108 18.04 11.93 -0.57
CA ASP A 108 18.87 11.74 0.61
C ASP A 108 20.33 11.32 0.29
N GLY A 109 20.69 11.21 -0.99
CA GLY A 109 21.98 10.73 -1.47
C GLY A 109 22.10 9.20 -1.54
N GLY A 110 21.06 8.46 -1.14
CA GLY A 110 21.00 7.01 -1.23
C GLY A 110 20.93 6.52 -2.68
N ARG A 111 21.47 5.33 -2.95
CA ARG A 111 21.32 4.66 -4.24
C ARG A 111 20.01 3.89 -4.30
N LEU A 112 19.33 3.99 -5.44
CA LEU A 112 18.19 3.15 -5.80
C LEU A 112 18.54 2.35 -7.05
N ASP A 113 18.53 1.02 -6.94
CA ASP A 113 18.61 0.11 -8.08
C ASP A 113 17.19 -0.29 -8.51
N ILE A 114 16.97 -0.29 -9.82
CA ILE A 114 15.65 -0.46 -10.42
C ILE A 114 15.75 -1.48 -11.55
N GLU A 115 14.82 -2.43 -11.58
CA GLU A 115 14.61 -3.34 -12.69
C GLU A 115 13.17 -3.18 -13.17
N LEU A 116 12.93 -3.00 -14.47
CA LEU A 116 11.59 -2.83 -15.04
C LEU A 116 11.39 -3.72 -16.26
N LEU A 117 10.18 -4.23 -16.43
CA LEU A 117 9.66 -4.70 -17.71
C LEU A 117 8.93 -3.55 -18.38
N ARG A 118 9.35 -3.19 -19.59
CA ARG A 118 8.68 -2.15 -20.40
C ARG A 118 8.48 -2.61 -21.85
N PRO A 119 7.39 -2.18 -22.52
CA PRO A 119 7.20 -2.42 -23.94
C PRO A 119 8.31 -1.78 -24.79
N LEU A 120 8.65 -2.40 -25.92
CA LEU A 120 9.57 -1.84 -26.91
C LEU A 120 9.12 -0.45 -27.39
N ALA A 121 7.83 -0.27 -27.65
CA ALA A 121 7.27 1.02 -28.07
C ALA A 121 7.51 2.12 -27.03
N TRP A 122 7.50 1.78 -25.73
CA TRP A 122 7.82 2.73 -24.68
C TRP A 122 9.31 3.10 -24.71
N LEU A 123 10.21 2.11 -24.89
CA LEU A 123 11.65 2.36 -25.01
C LEU A 123 11.98 3.23 -26.23
N GLU A 124 11.34 2.98 -27.37
CA GLU A 124 11.48 3.80 -28.57
C GLU A 124 11.02 5.24 -28.33
N ALA A 125 9.88 5.44 -27.66
CA ALA A 125 9.37 6.76 -27.33
C ALA A 125 10.25 7.53 -26.32
N GLN A 126 10.97 6.82 -25.45
CA GLN A 126 11.94 7.40 -24.52
C GLN A 126 13.34 7.57 -25.14
N GLU A 127 13.54 7.18 -26.41
CA GLU A 127 14.85 7.09 -27.06
C GLU A 127 15.88 6.34 -26.20
N ALA A 128 15.39 5.31 -25.47
CA ALA A 128 16.11 4.69 -24.37
C ALA A 128 17.37 3.96 -24.86
N THR A 129 18.53 4.49 -24.47
CA THR A 129 19.85 3.93 -24.80
C THR A 129 20.64 3.66 -23.52
N VAL A 130 21.40 2.56 -23.50
CA VAL A 130 22.28 2.24 -22.36
C VAL A 130 23.32 3.35 -22.19
N GLY A 131 23.44 3.87 -20.97
CA GLY A 131 24.29 5.00 -20.62
C GLY A 131 23.54 6.32 -20.49
N ASP A 132 22.39 6.46 -21.13
CA ASP A 132 21.56 7.66 -21.04
C ASP A 132 20.64 7.62 -19.82
N THR A 133 19.98 8.75 -19.56
CA THR A 133 19.02 8.90 -18.46
C THR A 133 17.59 8.98 -18.96
N ILE A 134 16.68 8.32 -18.26
CA ILE A 134 15.24 8.54 -18.40
C ILE A 134 14.68 9.15 -17.12
N HIS A 135 13.65 9.97 -17.23
CA HIS A 135 12.96 10.51 -16.05
C HIS A 135 11.96 9.47 -15.53
N LEU A 136 12.06 9.10 -14.26
CA LEU A 136 11.06 8.26 -13.58
C LEU A 136 10.23 9.14 -12.65
N ASP A 137 8.92 8.92 -12.63
CA ASP A 137 7.98 9.58 -11.72
C ASP A 137 7.20 8.54 -10.92
N LEU A 138 7.91 7.92 -9.98
CA LEU A 138 7.46 6.81 -9.13
C LEU A 138 7.73 7.16 -7.66
N GLU A 139 7.12 8.25 -7.19
CA GLU A 139 7.40 8.84 -5.87
C GLU A 139 7.22 7.82 -4.73
N GLU A 140 6.19 6.97 -4.77
CA GLU A 140 5.98 5.95 -3.72
C GLU A 140 7.04 4.85 -3.71
N MET A 141 7.73 4.62 -4.84
CA MET A 141 8.85 3.69 -4.94
C MET A 141 10.19 4.36 -4.56
N GLY A 142 10.15 5.66 -4.26
CA GLY A 142 11.33 6.51 -4.07
C GLY A 142 12.11 6.74 -5.36
N ALA A 143 11.48 6.54 -6.52
CA ALA A 143 12.06 6.71 -7.85
C ALA A 143 11.46 7.95 -8.54
N HIS A 144 11.89 9.14 -8.13
CA HIS A 144 11.49 10.40 -8.76
C HIS A 144 12.73 11.15 -9.25
N GLY A 145 12.86 11.34 -10.56
CA GLY A 145 13.98 12.03 -11.19
C GLY A 145 14.72 11.19 -12.23
N PRO A 146 15.92 11.65 -12.66
CA PRO A 146 16.69 10.98 -13.71
C PRO A 146 17.29 9.66 -13.22
N ALA A 147 17.03 8.58 -13.95
CA ALA A 147 17.59 7.25 -13.76
C ALA A 147 18.49 6.88 -14.94
N VAL A 148 19.71 6.44 -14.65
CA VAL A 148 20.68 6.00 -15.66
C VAL A 148 20.33 4.58 -16.09
N ILE A 149 20.14 4.36 -17.38
CA ILE A 149 19.96 3.02 -17.96
C ILE A 149 21.30 2.31 -17.98
N THR A 150 21.42 1.18 -17.30
CA THR A 150 22.65 0.36 -17.26
C THR A 150 22.57 -0.87 -18.16
N ALA A 151 21.37 -1.36 -18.44
CA ALA A 151 21.16 -2.48 -19.35
C ALA A 151 19.75 -2.45 -19.96
N ILE A 152 19.66 -2.92 -21.21
CA ILE A 152 18.41 -3.29 -21.87
C ILE A 152 18.62 -4.72 -22.37
N ALA A 153 17.91 -5.67 -21.76
CA ALA A 153 18.03 -7.10 -22.00
C ALA A 153 16.71 -7.67 -22.56
N PRO A 154 16.73 -8.87 -23.16
CA PRO A 154 15.50 -9.60 -23.46
C PRO A 154 14.61 -9.69 -22.22
N CYS A 155 13.28 -9.62 -22.43
CA CYS A 155 12.33 -9.89 -21.36
C CYS A 155 12.53 -11.33 -20.86
N PRO A 156 12.55 -11.56 -19.53
CA PRO A 156 12.53 -12.91 -18.98
C PRO A 156 11.23 -13.65 -19.37
N GLU A 157 11.22 -14.95 -19.11
CA GLU A 157 9.99 -15.73 -19.20
C GLU A 157 8.95 -15.18 -18.21
N ILE A 158 7.71 -15.03 -18.67
CA ILE A 158 6.58 -14.66 -17.82
C ILE A 158 5.96 -15.96 -17.31
N GLU A 159 5.94 -16.16 -15.99
CA GLU A 159 5.39 -17.36 -15.39
C GLU A 159 3.90 -17.52 -15.81
N PRO A 160 3.45 -18.70 -16.25
CA PRO A 160 2.04 -18.94 -16.50
C PRO A 160 1.28 -19.18 -15.19
N GLY A 161 0.00 -18.81 -15.15
CA GLY A 161 -0.88 -19.13 -14.02
C GLY A 161 -1.65 -17.93 -13.48
N ASP A 162 -2.22 -18.11 -12.29
CA ASP A 162 -3.01 -17.08 -11.61
C ASP A 162 -2.12 -16.07 -10.87
N GLY A 163 -2.70 -14.91 -10.56
CA GLY A 163 -2.00 -13.80 -9.92
C GLY A 163 -1.44 -12.81 -10.92
N ASN A 164 -0.74 -11.81 -10.40
CA ASN A 164 -0.33 -10.62 -11.15
C ASN A 164 1.16 -10.66 -11.43
N VAL A 165 1.55 -10.28 -12.65
CA VAL A 165 2.94 -10.31 -13.09
C VAL A 165 3.74 -9.20 -12.41
N VAL A 166 4.90 -9.53 -11.86
CA VAL A 166 5.87 -8.56 -11.35
C VAL A 166 6.58 -7.92 -12.54
N THR A 167 6.34 -6.63 -12.75
CA THR A 167 6.93 -5.85 -13.85
C THR A 167 8.01 -4.90 -13.40
N GLY A 168 8.37 -4.90 -12.11
CA GLY A 168 9.35 -3.98 -11.59
C GLY A 168 9.82 -4.33 -10.20
N ARG A 169 11.08 -4.01 -9.91
CA ARG A 169 11.73 -4.19 -8.62
C ARG A 169 12.52 -2.94 -8.27
N PHE A 170 12.41 -2.52 -7.02
CA PHE A 170 13.07 -1.33 -6.49
C PHE A 170 13.83 -1.72 -5.24
N ILE A 171 15.14 -1.48 -5.24
CA ILE A 171 16.05 -1.97 -4.21
C ILE A 171 16.88 -0.80 -3.69
N HIS A 172 16.79 -0.51 -2.40
CA HIS A 172 17.64 0.50 -1.78
C HIS A 172 17.97 0.17 -0.34
N GLN A 173 19.00 0.81 0.18
CA GLN A 173 19.33 0.72 1.59
C GLN A 173 18.28 1.48 2.41
N ALA A 174 17.89 0.91 3.54
CA ALA A 174 17.05 1.57 4.53
C ALA A 174 17.67 2.91 4.97
N ALA A 175 16.88 3.99 4.93
CA ALA A 175 17.30 5.35 5.26
C ALA A 175 16.67 5.84 6.59
N GLY A 176 16.71 4.99 7.63
CA GLY A 176 16.25 5.34 8.97
C GLY A 176 14.72 5.44 9.16
N ASN A 177 13.94 5.19 8.11
CA ASN A 177 12.48 5.25 8.13
C ASN A 177 11.83 3.86 8.19
N ILE A 178 12.48 2.89 8.83
CA ILE A 178 11.97 1.52 8.95
C ILE A 178 11.23 1.34 10.28
N VAL A 179 10.10 0.67 10.21
CA VAL A 179 9.33 0.22 11.37
C VAL A 179 9.20 -1.31 11.36
N ASP A 180 9.22 -1.86 12.56
CA ASP A 180 8.79 -3.22 12.87
C ASP A 180 7.27 -3.24 13.02
N LEU A 181 6.56 -3.74 12.01
CA LEU A 181 5.12 -3.97 12.06
C LEU A 181 4.84 -5.41 12.51
N ARG A 182 4.27 -5.55 13.71
CA ARG A 182 3.90 -6.84 14.30
C ARG A 182 2.39 -7.02 14.22
N LEU A 183 1.93 -8.12 13.62
CA LEU A 183 0.53 -8.52 13.60
C LEU A 183 0.24 -9.60 14.64
N ALA A 184 -0.97 -9.62 15.19
CA ALA A 184 -1.36 -10.48 16.30
C ALA A 184 -1.21 -11.98 16.01
N ASN A 185 -1.44 -12.40 14.76
CA ASN A 185 -1.34 -13.78 14.29
C ASN A 185 -0.03 -14.12 13.57
N GLN A 186 0.89 -13.16 13.44
CA GLN A 186 2.21 -13.40 12.87
C GLN A 186 3.15 -13.87 14.00
N PRO A 187 4.24 -14.62 13.77
CA PRO A 187 5.26 -14.93 14.79
C PRO A 187 6.37 -13.87 14.89
N GLU A 188 6.73 -13.25 13.78
CA GLU A 188 7.79 -12.24 13.69
C GLU A 188 7.23 -10.89 13.21
N ALA A 189 7.97 -9.81 13.41
CA ALA A 189 7.61 -8.51 12.87
C ALA A 189 8.13 -8.39 11.43
N THR A 190 7.34 -7.74 10.58
CA THR A 190 7.76 -7.39 9.22
C THR A 190 8.48 -6.04 9.29
N GLY A 191 9.73 -5.98 8.85
CA GLY A 191 10.45 -4.72 8.68
C GLY A 191 10.01 -4.02 7.40
N VAL A 192 9.47 -2.82 7.52
CA VAL A 192 8.91 -2.07 6.39
C VAL A 192 9.25 -0.59 6.48
N THR A 193 9.31 0.10 5.36
CA THR A 193 9.35 1.56 5.40
C THR A 193 8.04 2.11 5.97
N ASP A 194 8.13 3.16 6.77
CA ASP A 194 6.99 3.79 7.45
C ASP A 194 5.93 4.35 6.50
N ASN A 195 6.33 4.67 5.27
CA ASN A 195 5.47 5.15 4.20
C ASN A 195 4.78 4.02 3.40
N HIS A 196 5.22 2.76 3.52
CA HIS A 196 4.66 1.64 2.76
C HIS A 196 3.23 1.36 3.21
N ARG A 197 2.29 1.19 2.27
CA ARG A 197 0.87 1.24 2.58
C ARG A 197 0.23 -0.14 2.69
N TYR A 198 -0.58 -0.30 3.74
CA TYR A 198 -1.32 -1.51 4.08
C TYR A 198 -2.81 -1.28 3.96
N TRP A 199 -3.56 -2.26 3.45
CA TRP A 199 -5.01 -2.15 3.38
C TRP A 199 -5.62 -2.21 4.79
N SER A 200 -6.22 -1.11 5.23
CA SER A 200 -6.98 -1.04 6.46
C SER A 200 -8.42 -1.45 6.20
N VAL A 201 -8.85 -2.57 6.77
CA VAL A 201 -10.25 -3.00 6.71
C VAL A 201 -11.14 -2.04 7.50
N ASP A 202 -10.65 -1.49 8.60
CA ASP A 202 -11.43 -0.61 9.47
C ASP A 202 -11.67 0.76 8.82
N ARG A 203 -10.67 1.27 8.10
CA ARG A 203 -10.74 2.61 7.51
C ARG A 203 -11.13 2.60 6.04
N ASN A 204 -10.92 1.48 5.33
CA ASN A 204 -11.21 1.30 3.90
C ASN A 204 -10.41 2.21 2.94
N PRO A 205 -9.16 2.58 3.28
CA PRO A 205 -8.12 2.76 2.26
C PRO A 205 -6.80 2.08 2.64
N PHE A 206 -5.82 2.21 1.75
CA PHE A 206 -4.41 1.93 2.05
C PHE A 206 -3.80 3.00 2.97
N ILE A 207 -3.20 2.59 4.08
CA ILE A 207 -2.62 3.46 5.10
C ILE A 207 -1.11 3.17 5.22
N PRO A 208 -0.25 4.21 5.21
CA PRO A 208 1.16 4.07 5.55
C PRO A 208 1.39 3.32 6.88
N ALA A 209 2.36 2.42 6.92
CA ALA A 209 2.66 1.57 8.07
C ALA A 209 2.90 2.39 9.36
N GLY A 210 3.62 3.52 9.27
CA GLY A 210 3.86 4.43 10.39
C GLY A 210 2.61 5.21 10.85
N LYS A 211 1.50 5.11 10.14
CA LYS A 211 0.20 5.74 10.45
C LYS A 211 -0.89 4.72 10.80
N LEU A 212 -0.54 3.43 10.85
CA LEU A 212 -1.40 2.39 11.41
C LEU A 212 -1.56 2.58 12.93
N ARG A 213 -2.64 2.04 13.47
CA ARG A 213 -2.93 2.07 14.92
C ARG A 213 -2.87 0.66 15.49
N VAL A 214 -2.35 0.52 16.71
CA VAL A 214 -2.49 -0.75 17.45
C VAL A 214 -3.98 -1.09 17.58
N GLY A 215 -4.33 -2.33 17.28
CA GLY A 215 -5.70 -2.83 17.22
C GLY A 215 -6.38 -2.69 15.85
N GLU A 216 -5.78 -1.98 14.89
CA GLU A 216 -6.34 -1.81 13.55
C GLU A 216 -6.36 -3.11 12.76
N THR A 217 -7.48 -3.37 12.09
CA THR A 217 -7.70 -4.59 11.31
C THR A 217 -7.13 -4.46 9.90
N LEU A 218 -6.25 -5.39 9.52
CA LEU A 218 -5.66 -5.50 8.19
C LEU A 218 -6.16 -6.74 7.45
N ASP A 219 -6.15 -6.67 6.12
CA ASP A 219 -6.44 -7.81 5.24
C ASP A 219 -5.20 -8.69 5.05
N THR A 220 -5.36 -10.00 5.24
CA THR A 220 -4.30 -10.98 5.00
C THR A 220 -4.83 -12.20 4.22
N LEU A 221 -3.92 -13.05 3.73
CA LEU A 221 -4.27 -14.21 2.89
C LEU A 221 -5.17 -15.24 3.60
N HIS A 222 -5.05 -15.38 4.93
CA HIS A 222 -5.82 -16.33 5.73
C HIS A 222 -6.89 -15.63 6.59
N GLY A 223 -7.40 -14.50 6.11
CA GLY A 223 -8.40 -13.69 6.79
C GLY A 223 -7.83 -12.41 7.40
N ARG A 224 -8.55 -11.85 8.36
CA ARG A 224 -8.21 -10.56 8.96
C ARG A 224 -7.39 -10.74 10.23
N THR A 225 -6.50 -9.79 10.48
CA THR A 225 -5.71 -9.74 11.72
C THR A 225 -5.59 -8.30 12.21
N THR A 226 -5.11 -8.11 13.44
CA THR A 226 -4.90 -6.78 14.01
C THR A 226 -3.44 -6.44 14.17
N VAL A 227 -3.14 -5.15 14.06
CA VAL A 227 -1.83 -4.59 14.40
C VAL A 227 -1.58 -4.75 15.90
N ALA A 228 -0.55 -5.50 16.27
CA ALA A 228 -0.16 -5.73 17.66
C ALA A 228 0.81 -4.64 18.16
N SER A 229 1.79 -4.26 17.33
CA SER A 229 2.74 -3.18 17.64
C SER A 229 3.37 -2.59 16.39
N ILE A 230 3.81 -1.34 16.52
CA ILE A 230 4.60 -0.63 15.52
C ILE A 230 5.77 0.00 16.29
N THR A 231 6.99 -0.42 16.00
CA THR A 231 8.19 0.08 16.71
C THR A 231 9.25 0.53 15.71
N PRO A 232 9.94 1.66 15.94
CA PRO A 232 11.06 2.04 15.08
C PRO A 232 12.12 0.94 15.01
N ARG A 233 12.62 0.67 13.81
CA ARG A 233 13.71 -0.28 13.56
C ARG A 233 14.92 0.49 13.05
N SER A 234 16.02 0.43 13.78
CA SER A 234 17.32 0.85 13.27
C SER A 234 17.88 -0.28 12.42
N SER A 235 17.68 -0.21 11.11
CA SER A 235 18.29 -1.13 10.15
C SER A 235 18.94 -0.34 9.02
N THR A 236 20.06 -0.89 8.54
CA THR A 236 20.72 -0.46 7.30
C THR A 236 20.61 -1.55 6.23
N GLU A 237 19.70 -2.50 6.40
CA GLU A 237 19.50 -3.57 5.42
C GLU A 237 18.83 -3.03 4.15
N ALA A 238 18.99 -3.75 3.05
CA ALA A 238 18.27 -3.46 1.84
C ALA A 238 16.77 -3.71 2.04
N VAL A 239 15.96 -2.80 1.53
CA VAL A 239 14.51 -2.95 1.43
C VAL A 239 14.11 -3.02 -0.04
N TYR A 240 13.00 -3.72 -0.28
CA TYR A 240 12.53 -4.10 -1.60
C TYR A 240 11.11 -3.63 -1.80
N ASN A 241 10.79 -3.17 -3.01
CA ASN A 241 9.43 -2.88 -3.45
C ASN A 241 9.22 -3.46 -4.85
N LEU A 242 7.97 -3.79 -5.19
CA LEU A 242 7.62 -4.51 -6.41
C LEU A 242 6.56 -3.77 -7.21
N GLU A 243 6.80 -3.50 -8.49
CA GLU A 243 5.74 -3.18 -9.47
C GLU A 243 4.96 -4.43 -9.81
N VAL A 244 3.65 -4.34 -9.68
CA VAL A 244 2.74 -5.43 -9.97
C VAL A 244 1.74 -4.98 -11.01
N HIS A 245 1.69 -5.68 -12.13
CA HIS A 245 0.80 -5.40 -13.24
C HIS A 245 -0.68 -5.44 -12.81
N ASN A 246 -1.47 -4.51 -13.35
CA ASN A 246 -2.94 -4.41 -13.23
C ASN A 246 -3.48 -4.14 -11.82
N GLU A 247 -3.18 -4.99 -10.85
CA GLU A 247 -3.77 -4.90 -9.51
C GLU A 247 -2.99 -3.96 -8.57
N HIS A 248 -1.72 -3.66 -8.84
CA HIS A 248 -0.93 -2.72 -8.01
C HIS A 248 -0.85 -3.10 -6.51
N VAL A 249 -1.07 -4.38 -6.19
CA VAL A 249 -1.01 -4.92 -4.83
C VAL A 249 -0.29 -6.25 -4.78
N TYR A 250 0.28 -6.55 -3.63
CA TYR A 250 0.86 -7.86 -3.34
C TYR A 250 0.77 -8.19 -1.85
N ARG A 251 1.25 -9.37 -1.46
CA ARG A 251 1.17 -9.90 -0.10
C ARG A 251 2.56 -9.95 0.53
N VAL A 252 2.68 -9.50 1.78
CA VAL A 252 3.94 -9.48 2.53
C VAL A 252 3.83 -10.08 3.93
N GLY A 253 4.97 -10.50 4.47
CA GLY A 253 5.06 -11.14 5.77
C GLY A 253 4.47 -12.55 5.78
N THR A 254 4.68 -13.27 6.88
CA THR A 254 4.35 -14.70 6.99
C THR A 254 2.86 -15.01 7.11
N VAL A 255 2.00 -13.97 7.16
CA VAL A 255 0.53 -14.11 7.12
C VAL A 255 -0.07 -13.54 5.82
N GLY A 256 0.77 -13.04 4.90
CA GLY A 256 0.36 -12.50 3.61
C GLY A 256 -0.53 -11.27 3.73
N THR A 257 -0.05 -10.21 4.36
CA THR A 257 -0.80 -8.96 4.53
C THR A 257 -0.83 -8.17 3.24
N LEU A 258 -1.99 -7.60 2.86
CA LEU A 258 -2.15 -6.84 1.63
C LEU A 258 -1.46 -5.49 1.71
N VAL A 259 -0.54 -5.25 0.77
CA VAL A 259 0.15 -3.98 0.60
C VAL A 259 -0.08 -3.41 -0.79
N HIS A 260 0.06 -2.10 -0.87
CA HIS A 260 -0.10 -1.35 -2.10
C HIS A 260 1.25 -0.95 -2.69
N ASN A 261 1.32 -1.03 -4.00
CA ASN A 261 2.25 -0.25 -4.79
C ASN A 261 1.44 0.82 -5.52
N ASN A 262 1.30 2.05 -4.97
CA ASN A 262 0.68 3.09 -5.81
C ASN A 262 1.73 3.73 -6.69
N TYR A 263 1.47 3.64 -7.98
CA TYR A 263 1.99 4.53 -8.97
C TYR A 263 1.16 5.80 -8.89
N VAL A 264 1.79 6.96 -8.74
CA VAL A 264 1.17 8.12 -9.36
C VAL A 264 1.15 7.77 -10.85
N ARG A 265 -0.04 7.49 -11.39
CA ARG A 265 -0.30 7.33 -12.81
C ARG A 265 0.52 8.39 -13.54
N ASP A 266 1.59 8.02 -14.24
CA ASP A 266 2.04 8.68 -15.47
C ASP A 266 3.32 8.10 -16.10
N ALA A 267 3.11 7.37 -17.18
CA ALA A 267 4.00 7.39 -18.34
C ALA A 267 3.21 7.21 -19.64
N ALA A 268 2.18 6.34 -19.64
CA ALA A 268 1.35 6.11 -20.82
C ALA A 268 0.14 7.07 -20.93
N HIS A 269 -0.48 7.45 -19.80
CA HIS A 269 -1.60 8.40 -19.80
C HIS A 269 -1.14 9.86 -20.04
N ASN A 270 -0.01 10.27 -19.45
CA ASN A 270 0.63 11.52 -19.82
C ASN A 270 1.15 11.54 -21.25
N ALA A 271 1.71 10.46 -21.82
CA ALA A 271 2.26 10.50 -23.17
C ALA A 271 1.24 10.95 -24.25
N ALA A 272 -0.02 10.50 -24.16
CA ALA A 272 -1.05 10.91 -25.13
C ALA A 272 -1.48 12.39 -24.98
N ASN A 273 -1.51 12.91 -23.75
CA ASN A 273 -1.77 14.33 -23.49
C ASN A 273 -0.54 15.21 -23.79
N TYR A 274 0.66 14.66 -23.60
CA TYR A 274 1.97 15.26 -23.79
C TYR A 274 2.29 15.46 -25.27
N GLU A 275 2.12 14.43 -26.11
CA GLU A 275 2.33 14.53 -27.56
C GLU A 275 1.33 15.48 -28.23
N GLY A 276 0.06 15.44 -27.81
CA GLY A 276 -0.96 16.36 -28.30
C GLY A 276 -0.69 17.83 -27.95
N LEU A 277 -0.08 18.10 -26.80
CA LEU A 277 0.30 19.45 -26.37
C LEU A 277 1.62 19.90 -27.02
N LYS A 278 2.61 19.01 -27.16
CA LYS A 278 3.83 19.25 -27.95
C LYS A 278 3.49 19.64 -29.39
N ASP A 279 2.56 18.95 -30.04
CA ASP A 279 2.13 19.29 -31.41
C ASP A 279 1.37 20.63 -31.48
N GLN A 280 0.71 21.08 -30.40
CA GLN A 280 0.12 22.42 -30.33
C GLN A 280 1.19 23.50 -30.13
N LEU A 281 2.18 23.25 -29.26
CA LEU A 281 3.29 24.16 -28.98
C LEU A 281 4.26 24.27 -30.18
N ARG A 282 4.48 23.19 -30.92
CA ARG A 282 5.28 23.16 -32.17
C ARG A 282 4.69 24.00 -33.31
N ARG A 283 3.39 24.32 -33.23
CA ARG A 283 2.70 25.19 -34.19
C ARG A 283 2.75 26.69 -33.83
N GLY A 284 3.29 27.04 -32.66
CA GLY A 284 3.55 28.42 -32.26
C GLY A 284 5.03 28.79 -32.47
N GLU A 285 5.32 30.05 -32.78
CA GLU A 285 6.66 30.53 -33.16
C GLU A 285 7.71 30.51 -32.02
N ASP A 286 7.36 30.08 -30.80
CA ASP A 286 8.24 30.07 -29.60
C ASP A 286 8.35 28.68 -28.94
N PHE A 287 8.75 27.68 -29.75
CA PHE A 287 8.87 26.26 -29.40
C PHE A 287 9.69 25.97 -28.13
N VAL A 288 10.86 26.60 -27.95
CA VAL A 288 11.80 26.30 -26.85
C VAL A 288 11.22 26.67 -25.47
N HIS A 289 10.40 27.72 -25.41
CA HIS A 289 9.85 28.19 -24.13
C HIS A 289 8.63 27.38 -23.70
N GLY A 290 7.95 26.73 -24.65
CA GLY A 290 6.79 25.87 -24.39
C GLY A 290 7.17 24.55 -23.71
N GLU A 291 8.28 23.93 -24.11
CA GLU A 291 8.77 22.69 -23.49
C GLU A 291 9.27 22.93 -22.08
N GLU A 292 10.08 23.97 -21.83
CA GLU A 292 10.55 24.30 -20.47
C GLU A 292 9.40 24.59 -19.49
N LEU A 293 8.35 25.28 -19.95
CA LEU A 293 7.16 25.53 -19.14
C LEU A 293 6.33 24.27 -18.91
N LEU A 294 6.32 23.34 -19.86
CA LEU A 294 5.63 22.06 -19.71
C LEU A 294 6.34 21.16 -18.72
N GLU A 295 7.66 21.09 -18.80
CA GLU A 295 8.50 20.43 -17.79
C GLU A 295 8.26 21.05 -16.40
N GLU A 296 8.20 22.38 -16.29
CA GLU A 296 7.84 23.03 -15.03
C GLU A 296 6.39 22.75 -14.60
N ALA A 297 5.44 22.65 -15.52
CA ALA A 297 4.04 22.30 -15.20
C ALA A 297 3.88 20.84 -14.79
N LEU A 298 4.75 19.95 -15.25
CA LEU A 298 4.79 18.54 -14.88
C LEU A 298 5.50 18.33 -13.53
N HIS A 299 6.59 19.05 -13.30
CA HIS A 299 7.50 18.79 -12.17
C HIS A 299 7.48 19.86 -11.07
N GLY A 300 6.89 21.03 -11.35
CA GLY A 300 6.82 22.17 -10.45
C GLY A 300 5.57 22.19 -9.55
N THR A 301 5.59 23.14 -8.61
CA THR A 301 4.52 23.37 -7.64
C THR A 301 3.33 24.06 -8.28
N ALA A 302 2.16 23.46 -8.18
CA ALA A 302 0.93 24.01 -8.75
C ALA A 302 0.22 24.98 -7.79
N ILE A 303 -0.35 26.07 -8.32
CA ILE A 303 -1.19 26.99 -7.52
C ILE A 303 -2.66 26.75 -7.86
N PRO A 304 -3.50 26.32 -6.89
CA PRO A 304 -4.94 26.17 -7.10
C PRO A 304 -5.62 27.48 -7.47
N MET A 305 -6.29 27.50 -8.62
CA MET A 305 -7.00 28.66 -9.15
C MET A 305 -8.51 28.57 -8.94
N ILE A 306 -9.06 27.35 -9.05
CA ILE A 306 -10.49 27.02 -8.93
C ILE A 306 -10.61 25.57 -8.43
N GLY A 307 -11.59 25.26 -7.58
CA GLY A 307 -11.85 23.91 -7.07
C GLY A 307 -11.24 23.70 -5.68
N ALA A 308 -10.80 22.47 -5.40
CA ALA A 308 -10.20 22.08 -4.13
C ALA A 308 -9.13 23.10 -3.68
N GLY A 309 -9.16 23.48 -2.39
CA GLY A 309 -8.24 24.48 -1.84
C GLY A 309 -8.55 25.94 -2.19
N THR A 310 -9.69 26.23 -2.85
CA THR A 310 -10.11 27.60 -3.20
C THR A 310 -11.55 27.89 -2.79
N SER A 311 -11.95 29.16 -2.77
CA SER A 311 -13.34 29.57 -2.54
C SER A 311 -14.25 29.44 -3.76
N ARG A 312 -13.69 29.07 -4.93
CA ARG A 312 -14.42 29.00 -6.20
C ARG A 312 -14.65 27.55 -6.60
N THR A 313 -15.88 27.19 -6.93
CA THR A 313 -16.22 25.82 -7.32
C THR A 313 -15.72 25.47 -8.72
N LEU A 314 -15.07 24.32 -8.87
CA LEU A 314 -14.76 23.73 -10.18
C LEU A 314 -15.98 22.98 -10.68
N ARG A 315 -16.67 23.52 -11.69
CA ARG A 315 -17.93 22.95 -12.20
C ARG A 315 -17.77 21.55 -12.78
N ASP A 316 -16.62 21.28 -13.40
CA ASP A 316 -16.35 20.00 -14.05
C ASP A 316 -15.77 18.96 -13.10
N ALA A 317 -15.66 19.24 -11.79
CA ALA A 317 -15.04 18.35 -10.83
C ALA A 317 -15.66 16.94 -10.79
N GLN A 318 -16.99 16.85 -10.94
CA GLN A 318 -17.66 15.55 -11.02
C GLN A 318 -17.28 14.80 -12.30
N ARG A 319 -17.26 15.49 -13.45
CA ARG A 319 -16.82 14.89 -14.72
C ARG A 319 -15.38 14.40 -14.62
N LEU A 320 -14.50 15.17 -13.97
CA LEU A 320 -13.10 14.79 -13.76
C LEU A 320 -12.99 13.55 -12.89
N ALA A 321 -13.74 13.47 -11.80
CA ALA A 321 -13.82 12.27 -10.96
C ALA A 321 -14.37 11.06 -11.73
N ASP A 322 -15.43 11.24 -12.52
CA ASP A 322 -16.04 10.17 -13.31
C ASP A 322 -15.12 9.68 -14.44
N THR A 323 -14.32 10.58 -15.03
CA THR A 323 -13.43 10.28 -16.17
C THR A 323 -12.07 9.75 -15.73
N TYR A 324 -11.50 10.34 -14.68
CA TYR A 324 -10.11 10.14 -14.28
C TYR A 324 -9.96 9.51 -12.89
N GLY A 325 -11.04 9.34 -12.13
CA GLY A 325 -11.03 8.75 -10.79
C GLY A 325 -10.87 9.76 -9.65
N GLY A 326 -10.89 9.25 -8.42
CA GLY A 326 -10.84 10.05 -7.19
C GLY A 326 -12.17 10.74 -6.83
N ASN A 327 -12.17 11.55 -5.78
CA ASN A 327 -13.35 12.31 -5.35
C ASN A 327 -13.40 13.68 -6.02
N ALA A 328 -14.59 14.07 -6.50
CA ALA A 328 -14.84 15.39 -7.09
C ALA A 328 -14.37 16.54 -6.18
N ALA A 329 -14.48 16.38 -4.86
CA ALA A 329 -14.08 17.41 -3.90
C ALA A 329 -12.56 17.70 -3.90
N ASP A 330 -11.74 16.79 -4.42
CA ASP A 330 -10.28 16.88 -4.42
C ASP A 330 -9.72 17.46 -5.74
N TRP A 331 -10.58 17.69 -6.73
CA TRP A 331 -10.19 18.24 -8.03
C TRP A 331 -10.09 19.77 -8.01
N ALA A 332 -8.97 20.28 -8.50
CA ALA A 332 -8.73 21.70 -8.72
C ALA A 332 -8.21 21.95 -10.14
N LYS A 333 -8.60 23.09 -10.72
CA LYS A 333 -7.85 23.68 -11.82
C LYS A 333 -6.69 24.48 -11.21
N VAL A 334 -5.49 24.18 -11.67
CA VAL A 334 -4.24 24.76 -11.18
C VAL A 334 -3.47 25.43 -12.33
N GLY A 335 -2.53 26.30 -11.98
CA GLY A 335 -1.62 26.92 -12.94
C GLY A 335 -0.16 26.84 -12.46
N GLY A 336 0.75 26.76 -13.42
CA GLY A 336 2.19 26.87 -13.21
C GLY A 336 2.71 28.30 -13.38
N SER A 337 4.02 28.46 -13.38
CA SER A 337 4.68 29.75 -13.62
C SER A 337 4.37 30.31 -15.01
N SER A 338 4.41 31.64 -15.13
CA SER A 338 4.25 32.36 -16.39
C SER A 338 5.61 32.76 -16.97
N ARG A 339 5.78 32.70 -18.29
CA ARG A 339 6.96 33.26 -18.97
C ARG A 339 6.56 34.33 -19.97
N THR A 340 7.35 35.38 -20.05
CA THR A 340 7.18 36.42 -21.07
C THR A 340 7.94 36.02 -22.33
N LEU A 341 7.25 36.00 -23.46
CA LEU A 341 7.79 35.73 -24.79
C LEU A 341 8.56 36.95 -25.32
N TYR A 342 9.33 36.76 -26.40
CA TYR A 342 10.15 37.82 -27.00
C TYR A 342 9.33 39.02 -27.49
N ASP A 343 8.06 38.80 -27.85
CA ASP A 343 7.14 39.85 -28.28
C ASP A 343 6.34 40.50 -27.13
N GLY A 344 6.65 40.14 -25.88
CA GLY A 344 6.03 40.70 -24.67
C GLY A 344 4.74 40.02 -24.21
N ARG A 345 4.21 39.04 -24.96
CA ARG A 345 3.06 38.22 -24.51
C ARG A 345 3.47 37.30 -23.36
N LYS A 346 2.53 36.94 -22.48
CA LYS A 346 2.79 35.97 -21.41
C LYS A 346 2.19 34.62 -21.73
N VAL A 347 2.97 33.57 -21.59
CA VAL A 347 2.51 32.17 -21.71
C VAL A 347 2.47 31.51 -20.34
N GLU A 348 1.41 30.77 -20.08
CA GLU A 348 1.18 29.98 -18.87
C GLU A 348 0.59 28.62 -19.27
N ILE A 349 0.83 27.60 -18.44
CA ILE A 349 0.19 26.29 -18.58
C ILE A 349 -0.74 26.07 -17.39
N HIS A 350 -1.99 25.72 -17.68
CA HIS A 350 -3.01 25.34 -16.69
C HIS A 350 -3.40 23.88 -16.90
N TRP A 351 -3.72 23.18 -15.82
CA TRP A 351 -4.22 21.80 -15.88
C TRP A 351 -5.25 21.55 -14.79
N CYS A 352 -5.92 20.41 -14.84
CA CYS A 352 -6.73 19.91 -13.75
C CYS A 352 -5.89 18.93 -12.93
N GLN A 353 -5.88 19.09 -11.61
CA GLN A 353 -5.14 18.23 -10.70
C GLN A 353 -6.03 17.74 -9.57
N ASN A 354 -5.95 16.46 -9.27
CA ASN A 354 -6.50 15.93 -8.03
C ASN A 354 -5.46 16.14 -6.93
N LEU A 355 -5.77 16.99 -5.95
CA LEU A 355 -4.80 17.43 -4.94
C LEU A 355 -4.47 16.35 -3.90
N LEU A 356 -5.29 15.28 -3.82
CA LEU A 356 -5.05 14.16 -2.92
C LEU A 356 -4.20 13.06 -3.58
N THR A 357 -4.49 12.75 -4.84
CA THR A 357 -3.80 11.68 -5.59
C THR A 357 -2.62 12.17 -6.42
N GLY A 358 -2.49 13.48 -6.63
CA GLY A 358 -1.43 14.09 -7.44
C GLY A 358 -1.69 14.09 -8.94
N LEU A 359 -2.67 13.32 -9.43
CA LEU A 359 -2.98 13.13 -10.85
C LEU A 359 -3.20 14.45 -11.60
N ARG A 360 -2.48 14.68 -12.70
CA ARG A 360 -2.55 15.88 -13.55
C ARG A 360 -3.13 15.53 -14.93
N VAL A 361 -4.15 16.25 -15.39
CA VAL A 361 -4.86 15.96 -16.65
C VAL A 361 -5.32 17.25 -17.34
N GLU A 362 -5.66 17.14 -18.62
CA GLU A 362 -6.24 18.25 -19.41
C GLU A 362 -5.40 19.54 -19.41
N PHE A 363 -4.10 19.41 -19.68
CA PHE A 363 -3.19 20.54 -19.83
C PHE A 363 -3.63 21.48 -20.96
N LYS A 364 -3.53 22.78 -20.71
CA LYS A 364 -3.90 23.85 -21.64
C LYS A 364 -2.90 24.99 -21.55
N THR A 365 -2.40 25.41 -22.69
CA THR A 365 -1.60 26.62 -22.82
C THR A 365 -2.51 27.85 -22.87
N LYS A 366 -2.13 28.91 -22.16
CA LYS A 366 -2.79 30.21 -22.20
C LYS A 366 -1.77 31.28 -22.54
N ILE A 367 -2.03 32.02 -23.62
CA ILE A 367 -1.22 33.17 -24.04
C ILE A 367 -2.03 34.44 -23.75
N GLN A 368 -1.42 35.42 -23.08
CA GLN A 368 -2.02 36.69 -22.66
C GLN A 368 -1.31 37.88 -23.27
#